data_AF-F6Q9A0-F1
#
_entry.id   AF-F6Q9A0-F1
#
_cell.length_a   1.000
_cell.length_b   1.000
_cell.length_c   1.000
_cell.angle_alpha   90.00
_cell.angle_beta   90.00
_cell.angle_gamma   90.00
#
_symmetry.space_group_name_H-M   'P 1'
#
loop_
_entity.id
_entity.type
_entity.pdbx_description
1 polymer ?
#
loop_
_entity_poly.entity_id
_entity_poly.type
_entity_poly.pdbx_seq_one_letter_code
_entity_poly.pdbx_strand_id
1 'polypeptide(L)'
;MTGRAGRKGESDTGESILICRTNERNQAKLLTLSDIPPVKSCLVGKLQNKSTVRMERAVLEVIGSGLVSNIHEVMVYIQYSFLHAQLSSETTSSQRRRRSSNHELKLLDDIVHTCVEWLVNNEFIYLQQCEEKGQSMSKKVMATQFGRASLYSSLPT
;
A
#
# COMPACT_ATOMS: atom_id res chain seq x y z
N MET A 1 12.07 23.00 0.01
CA MET A 1 12.22 24.44 0.29
C MET A 1 13.32 25.07 -0.55
N THR A 2 14.53 24.48 -0.58
CA THR A 2 15.65 24.88 -1.44
C THR A 2 15.29 25.00 -2.93
N GLY A 3 14.43 24.12 -3.44
CA GLY A 3 13.98 24.15 -4.85
C GLY A 3 13.18 25.39 -5.29
N ARG A 4 12.90 26.34 -4.38
CA ARG A 4 12.33 27.65 -4.72
C ARG A 4 13.38 28.76 -4.85
N ALA A 5 14.65 28.46 -4.57
CA ALA A 5 15.74 29.43 -4.69
C ALA A 5 16.12 29.64 -6.17
N GLY A 6 16.19 30.90 -6.58
CA GLY A 6 16.49 31.30 -7.97
C GLY A 6 15.24 31.50 -8.83
N ARG A 7 15.24 32.56 -9.63
CA ARG A 7 14.17 32.89 -10.58
C ARG A 7 14.61 32.53 -12.00
N LYS A 8 13.86 31.62 -12.64
CA LYS A 8 14.15 31.19 -14.01
C LYS A 8 14.10 32.38 -14.96
N GLY A 9 15.21 32.67 -15.64
CA GLY A 9 15.33 33.72 -16.65
C GLY A 9 15.65 35.12 -16.10
N GLU A 10 15.82 35.27 -14.78
CA GLU A 10 16.17 36.55 -14.16
C GLU A 10 17.43 36.46 -13.28
N SER A 11 17.67 35.31 -12.65
CA SER A 11 18.84 35.10 -11.78
C SER A 11 19.77 34.05 -12.39
N ASP A 12 21.07 34.34 -12.41
CA ASP A 12 22.10 33.40 -12.87
C ASP A 12 22.29 32.24 -11.90
N THR A 13 22.10 32.48 -10.59
CA THR A 13 22.19 31.48 -9.53
C THR A 13 21.07 31.65 -8.49
N GLY A 14 20.82 30.59 -7.71
CA GLY A 14 19.89 30.61 -6.58
C GLY A 14 20.60 30.25 -5.28
N GLU A 15 20.37 31.01 -4.22
CA GLU A 15 20.95 30.78 -2.89
C GLU A 15 19.88 30.33 -1.89
N SER A 16 20.22 29.35 -1.05
CA SER A 16 19.38 28.88 0.04
C SER A 16 20.21 28.69 1.30
N ILE A 17 19.89 29.43 2.35
CA ILE A 17 20.63 29.43 3.62
C ILE A 17 19.84 28.64 4.67
N LEU A 18 20.47 27.60 5.25
CA LEU A 18 19.91 26.82 6.36
C LEU A 18 20.61 27.22 7.67
N ILE A 19 19.86 27.87 8.57
CA ILE A 19 20.34 28.26 9.90
C ILE A 19 20.05 27.11 10.88
N CYS A 20 21.07 26.65 11.61
CA CYS A 20 20.93 25.58 12.62
C CYS A 20 21.83 25.86 13.82
N ARG A 21 21.56 25.18 14.95
CA ARG A 21 22.43 25.25 16.12
C ARG A 21 23.72 24.47 15.88
N THR A 22 24.76 24.76 16.66
CA THR A 22 26.07 24.08 16.52
C THR A 22 25.97 22.57 16.69
N ASN A 23 25.09 22.08 17.58
CA ASN A 23 24.84 20.65 17.82
C ASN A 23 24.02 19.98 16.70
N GLU A 24 23.33 20.74 15.85
CA GLU A 24 22.51 20.24 14.74
C GLU A 24 23.26 20.31 13.39
N ARG A 25 24.45 20.92 13.36
CA ARG A 25 25.24 21.16 12.14
C ARG A 25 25.44 19.90 11.28
N ASN A 26 25.70 18.76 11.91
CA ASN A 26 25.87 17.49 11.20
C ASN A 26 24.58 17.01 10.53
N GLN A 27 23.43 17.16 11.22
CA GLN A 27 22.13 16.80 10.68
C GLN A 27 21.74 17.74 9.54
N ALA A 28 21.97 19.05 9.69
CA ALA A 28 21.74 20.04 8.64
C ALA A 28 22.59 19.76 7.38
N LYS A 29 23.87 19.40 7.57
CA LYS A 29 24.75 18.98 6.47
C LYS A 29 24.26 17.71 5.79
N LEU A 30 23.82 16.72 6.58
CA LEU A 30 23.28 15.48 6.03
C LEU A 30 22.00 15.77 5.22
N LEU A 31 21.05 16.55 5.74
CA LEU A 31 19.82 16.90 5.05
C LEU A 31 20.04 17.66 3.72
N THR A 32 21.07 18.50 3.65
CA THR A 32 21.37 19.31 2.45
C THR A 32 22.11 18.53 1.37
N LEU A 33 22.83 17.47 1.73
CA LEU A 33 23.64 16.65 0.82
C LEU A 33 23.04 15.26 0.54
N SER A 34 21.97 14.89 1.23
CA SER A 34 21.36 13.56 1.07
C SER A 34 20.60 13.46 -0.25
N ASP A 35 20.76 12.31 -0.89
CA ASP A 35 19.89 11.90 -1.98
C ASP A 35 18.47 11.62 -1.49
N ILE A 36 17.51 11.81 -2.39
CA ILE A 36 16.11 11.47 -2.13
C ILE A 36 16.01 9.93 -2.12
N PRO A 37 15.52 9.31 -1.03
CA PRO A 37 15.35 7.86 -1.00
C PRO A 37 14.34 7.42 -2.06
N PRO A 38 14.47 6.19 -2.61
CA PRO A 38 13.53 5.68 -3.59
C PRO A 38 12.11 5.65 -3.01
N VAL A 39 11.13 5.99 -3.83
CA VAL A 39 9.71 5.92 -3.47
C VAL A 39 9.34 4.45 -3.26
N LYS A 40 8.72 4.15 -2.11
CA LYS A 40 8.28 2.79 -1.75
C LYS A 40 6.77 2.75 -1.51
N SER A 41 6.16 1.61 -1.83
CA SER A 41 4.76 1.36 -1.51
C SER A 41 4.53 1.44 -0.01
N CYS A 42 3.46 2.12 0.40
CA CYS A 42 3.04 2.25 1.79
C CYS A 42 1.92 1.28 2.16
N LEU A 43 1.46 0.45 1.22
CA LEU A 43 0.34 -0.46 1.41
C LEU A 43 0.65 -1.57 2.44
N VAL A 44 1.93 -1.95 2.54
CA VAL A 44 2.45 -2.84 3.56
C VAL A 44 3.57 -2.10 4.31
N GLY A 45 3.54 -2.17 5.64
CA GLY A 45 4.53 -1.51 6.49
C GLY A 45 5.90 -2.18 6.40
N LYS A 46 6.86 -1.71 7.21
CA LYS A 46 8.22 -2.29 7.28
C LYS A 46 8.21 -3.77 7.71
N LEU A 47 7.14 -4.23 8.36
CA LEU A 47 6.89 -5.64 8.67
C LEU A 47 6.24 -6.28 7.45
N GLN A 48 7.07 -6.73 6.51
CA GLN A 48 6.64 -7.66 5.47
C GLN A 48 5.99 -8.87 6.17
N ASN A 49 4.82 -9.33 5.71
CA ASN A 49 4.02 -10.45 6.23
C ASN A 49 2.91 -10.11 7.25
N LYS A 50 2.50 -8.85 7.43
CA LYS A 50 1.26 -8.52 8.18
C LYS A 50 0.37 -7.60 7.38
N SER A 51 -0.95 -7.82 7.49
CA SER A 51 -1.93 -6.83 7.10
C SER A 51 -1.66 -5.52 7.86
N THR A 52 -1.86 -4.39 7.19
CA THR A 52 -1.75 -3.07 7.82
C THR A 52 -3.05 -2.32 7.67
N VAL A 53 -3.28 -1.35 8.55
CA VAL A 53 -4.41 -0.41 8.48
C VAL A 53 -4.62 0.18 7.07
N ARG A 54 -3.53 0.40 6.32
CA ARG A 54 -3.62 0.92 4.93
C ARG A 54 -4.14 -0.13 3.95
N MET A 55 -3.72 -1.39 4.10
CA MET A 55 -4.24 -2.51 3.31
C MET A 55 -5.68 -2.81 3.69
N GLU A 56 -6.00 -2.89 4.98
CA GLU A 56 -7.35 -3.08 5.51
C GLU A 56 -8.31 -2.03 4.97
N ARG A 57 -7.93 -0.76 5.04
CA ARG A 57 -8.70 0.34 4.48
C ARG A 57 -8.87 0.22 2.96
N ALA A 58 -7.80 -0.06 2.22
CA ALA A 58 -7.87 -0.18 0.76
C ALA A 58 -8.76 -1.35 0.31
N VAL A 59 -8.68 -2.49 1.00
CA VAL A 59 -9.52 -3.68 0.74
C VAL A 59 -10.97 -3.41 1.13
N LEU A 60 -11.22 -2.78 2.28
CA LEU A 60 -12.56 -2.37 2.68
C LEU A 60 -13.17 -1.37 1.69
N GLU A 61 -12.36 -0.47 1.11
CA GLU A 61 -12.83 0.50 0.13
C GLU A 61 -13.35 -0.14 -1.15
N VAL A 62 -12.60 -1.08 -1.71
CA VAL A 62 -13.04 -1.77 -2.94
C VAL A 62 -14.24 -2.68 -2.71
N ILE A 63 -14.33 -3.34 -1.55
CA ILE A 63 -15.49 -4.16 -1.19
C ILE A 63 -16.71 -3.28 -0.89
N GLY A 64 -16.53 -2.24 -0.09
CA GLY A 64 -17.60 -1.36 0.39
C GLY A 64 -18.25 -0.52 -0.71
N SER A 65 -17.45 -0.10 -1.69
CA SER A 65 -17.90 0.57 -2.91
C SER A 65 -18.53 -0.39 -3.94
N GLY A 66 -18.36 -1.69 -3.77
CA GLY A 66 -18.88 -2.70 -4.68
C GLY A 66 -18.08 -2.87 -5.97
N LEU A 67 -16.82 -2.42 -6.01
CA LEU A 67 -15.90 -2.64 -7.13
C LEU A 67 -15.49 -4.11 -7.28
N VAL A 68 -15.48 -4.84 -6.16
CA VAL A 68 -15.16 -6.27 -6.09
C VAL A 68 -16.21 -7.02 -5.31
N SER A 69 -16.43 -8.27 -5.69
CA SER A 69 -17.49 -9.14 -5.20
C SER A 69 -16.99 -10.46 -4.64
N ASN A 70 -15.72 -10.80 -4.84
CA ASN A 70 -15.10 -12.03 -4.35
C ASN A 70 -13.60 -11.82 -4.05
N ILE A 71 -12.98 -12.77 -3.35
CA ILE A 71 -11.57 -12.67 -2.93
C ILE A 71 -10.62 -12.63 -4.14
N HIS A 72 -10.96 -13.34 -5.23
CA HIS A 72 -10.14 -13.32 -6.44
C HIS A 72 -10.11 -11.93 -7.08
N GLU A 73 -11.24 -11.22 -7.13
CA GLU A 73 -11.30 -9.83 -7.61
C GLU A 73 -10.51 -8.88 -6.70
N VAL A 74 -10.52 -9.08 -5.37
CA VAL A 74 -9.65 -8.34 -4.44
C VAL A 74 -8.18 -8.55 -4.80
N MET A 75 -7.77 -9.80 -5.04
CA MET A 75 -6.40 -10.14 -5.43
C MET A 75 -6.00 -9.48 -6.75
N VAL A 76 -6.85 -9.57 -7.77
CA VAL A 76 -6.62 -8.93 -9.07
C VAL A 76 -6.48 -7.42 -8.91
N TYR A 77 -7.33 -6.78 -8.11
CA TYR A 77 -7.23 -5.34 -7.84
C TYR A 77 -5.86 -4.97 -7.25
N ILE A 78 -5.36 -5.75 -6.28
CA ILE A 78 -4.09 -5.48 -5.61
C ILE A 78 -2.89 -5.73 -6.54
N GLN A 79 -3.00 -6.61 -7.53
CA GLN A 79 -1.95 -6.80 -8.55
C GLN A 79 -1.71 -5.54 -9.41
N TYR A 80 -2.69 -4.63 -9.51
CA TYR A 80 -2.52 -3.33 -10.18
C TYR A 80 -1.94 -2.24 -9.27
N SER A 81 -1.59 -2.56 -8.02
CA SER A 81 -1.03 -1.58 -7.09
C SER A 81 0.47 -1.35 -7.28
N PHE A 82 0.96 -0.21 -6.78
CA PHE A 82 2.40 0.08 -6.71
C PHE A 82 3.17 -0.93 -5.85
N LEU A 83 2.52 -1.59 -4.88
CA LEU A 83 3.14 -2.68 -4.10
C LEU A 83 3.54 -3.83 -5.01
N HIS A 84 2.64 -4.29 -5.87
CA HIS A 84 2.91 -5.39 -6.78
C HIS A 84 4.02 -5.03 -7.76
N ALA A 85 3.96 -3.84 -8.37
CA ALA A 85 5.03 -3.35 -9.25
C ALA A 85 6.40 -3.28 -8.55
N GLN A 86 6.44 -2.81 -7.29
CA GLN A 86 7.68 -2.78 -6.53
C GLN A 86 8.22 -4.19 -6.27
N LEU A 87 7.38 -5.13 -5.83
CA LEU A 87 7.78 -6.52 -5.58
C LEU A 87 8.36 -7.16 -6.86
N SER A 88 7.68 -7.02 -7.99
CA SER A 88 8.16 -7.55 -9.29
C SER A 88 9.47 -6.90 -9.78
N SER A 89 9.71 -5.64 -9.40
CA SER A 89 10.94 -4.91 -9.79
C SER A 89 12.16 -5.28 -8.94
N GLU A 90 11.97 -5.53 -7.65
CA GLU A 90 13.05 -5.95 -6.73
C GLU A 90 13.67 -7.29 -7.16
N THR A 91 12.91 -8.14 -7.86
CA THR A 91 13.38 -9.40 -8.44
C THR A 91 14.46 -9.21 -9.51
N THR A 92 14.53 -8.04 -10.17
CA THR A 92 15.39 -7.83 -11.36
C THR A 92 16.76 -7.18 -11.07
N SER A 93 16.91 -6.47 -9.95
CA SER A 93 18.06 -5.55 -9.74
C SER A 93 19.20 -6.10 -8.87
N SER A 94 19.05 -7.25 -8.22
CA SER A 94 20.09 -7.79 -7.32
C SER A 94 20.31 -9.28 -7.55
N GLN A 95 21.55 -9.67 -7.84
CA GLN A 95 22.00 -11.07 -7.85
C GLN A 95 21.59 -11.79 -6.55
N ARG A 96 20.47 -12.52 -6.59
CA ARG A 96 20.22 -13.72 -5.78
C ARG A 96 19.34 -14.68 -6.57
N ARG A 97 20.03 -15.61 -7.23
CA ARG A 97 19.52 -16.91 -7.66
C ARG A 97 18.57 -17.48 -6.57
N ARG A 98 17.39 -17.96 -6.99
CA ARG A 98 16.42 -18.79 -6.22
C ARG A 98 15.40 -18.09 -5.29
N ARG A 99 14.88 -16.91 -5.61
CA ARG A 99 13.52 -16.58 -5.17
C ARG A 99 12.60 -16.70 -6.37
N SER A 100 11.84 -17.81 -6.39
CA SER A 100 10.86 -18.08 -7.43
C SER A 100 9.86 -16.93 -7.45
N SER A 101 9.47 -16.43 -8.63
CA SER A 101 8.35 -15.50 -8.81
C SER A 101 7.10 -15.92 -8.01
N ASN A 102 6.94 -17.23 -7.81
CA ASN A 102 5.89 -17.82 -6.96
C ASN A 102 5.93 -17.35 -5.50
N HIS A 103 7.09 -16.98 -4.94
CA HIS A 103 7.19 -16.58 -3.53
C HIS A 103 6.62 -15.17 -3.29
N GLU A 104 6.80 -14.23 -4.23
CA GLU A 104 6.26 -12.87 -4.10
C GLU A 104 4.75 -12.85 -4.31
N LEU A 105 4.26 -13.62 -5.30
CA LEU A 105 2.83 -13.83 -5.51
C LEU A 105 2.18 -14.51 -4.30
N LYS A 106 2.86 -15.51 -3.72
CA LYS A 106 2.38 -16.17 -2.50
C LYS A 106 2.37 -15.22 -1.30
N LEU A 107 3.39 -14.38 -1.16
CA LEU A 107 3.41 -13.37 -0.10
C LEU A 107 2.24 -12.40 -0.23
N LEU A 108 1.94 -11.95 -1.45
CA LEU A 108 0.80 -11.07 -1.68
C LEU A 108 -0.52 -11.76 -1.32
N ASP A 109 -0.66 -13.02 -1.72
CA ASP A 109 -1.81 -13.87 -1.38
C ASP A 109 -1.97 -14.01 0.14
N ASP A 110 -0.89 -14.33 0.86
CA ASP A 110 -0.88 -14.42 2.32
C ASP A 110 -1.29 -13.10 2.99
N ILE A 111 -0.83 -11.95 2.47
CA ILE A 111 -1.17 -10.62 2.99
C ILE A 111 -2.65 -10.32 2.78
N VAL A 112 -3.19 -10.61 1.60
CA VAL A 112 -4.61 -10.36 1.30
C VAL A 112 -5.49 -11.28 2.12
N HIS A 113 -5.14 -12.55 2.25
CA HIS A 113 -5.85 -13.48 3.12
C HIS A 113 -5.86 -13.00 4.57
N THR A 114 -4.72 -12.59 5.11
CA THR A 114 -4.62 -12.03 6.47
C THR A 114 -5.49 -10.78 6.63
N CYS A 115 -5.52 -9.92 5.61
CA CYS A 115 -6.34 -8.70 5.62
C CYS A 115 -7.83 -9.00 5.60
N VAL A 116 -8.28 -9.93 4.75
CA VAL A 116 -9.69 -10.35 4.68
C VAL A 116 -10.12 -11.00 5.99
N GLU A 117 -9.30 -11.87 6.57
CA GLU A 117 -9.56 -12.47 7.88
C GLU A 117 -9.71 -11.42 8.97
N TRP A 118 -8.80 -10.43 9.00
CA TRP A 118 -8.89 -9.33 9.97
C TRP A 118 -10.18 -8.52 9.81
N LEU A 119 -10.57 -8.19 8.58
CA LEU A 119 -11.81 -7.44 8.30
C LEU A 119 -13.07 -8.25 8.66
N VAL A 120 -13.06 -9.57 8.48
CA VAL A 120 -14.15 -10.46 8.90
C VAL A 120 -14.23 -10.52 10.43
N ASN A 121 -13.09 -10.71 11.11
CA ASN A 121 -13.03 -10.81 12.57
C ASN A 121 -13.48 -9.54 13.29
N ASN A 122 -13.32 -8.38 12.66
CA ASN A 122 -13.75 -7.08 13.20
C ASN A 122 -15.09 -6.59 12.60
N GLU A 123 -15.87 -7.49 11.99
CA GLU A 123 -17.22 -7.21 11.48
C GLU A 123 -17.30 -6.10 10.42
N PHE A 124 -16.21 -5.79 9.72
CA PHE A 124 -16.22 -4.83 8.60
C PHE A 124 -16.82 -5.44 7.33
N ILE A 125 -16.59 -6.74 7.12
CA ILE A 125 -17.08 -7.50 5.95
C ILE A 125 -17.62 -8.85 6.39
N TYR A 126 -18.44 -9.48 5.54
CA TYR A 126 -18.89 -10.85 5.71
C TYR A 126 -18.78 -11.64 4.40
N LEU A 127 -18.71 -12.96 4.52
CA LEU A 127 -18.64 -13.89 3.40
C LEU A 127 -20.00 -14.58 3.22
N GLN A 128 -20.62 -14.40 2.07
CA GLN A 128 -21.87 -15.06 1.70
C GLN A 128 -21.57 -16.23 0.75
N GLN A 129 -22.09 -17.40 1.05
CA GLN A 129 -22.07 -18.53 0.12
C GLN A 129 -23.20 -18.34 -0.89
N CYS A 130 -22.86 -18.33 -2.18
CA CYS A 130 -23.85 -18.32 -3.26
C CYS A 130 -23.77 -19.65 -4.03
N GLU A 131 -24.88 -20.37 -4.06
CA GLU A 131 -25.13 -21.45 -5.01
C GLU A 131 -25.71 -20.84 -6.29
N GLU A 132 -24.89 -20.73 -7.34
CA GLU A 132 -25.42 -20.45 -8.68
C GLU A 132 -25.79 -21.77 -9.36
N LYS A 133 -27.00 -21.80 -9.93
CA LYS A 133 -27.66 -22.97 -10.53
C LYS A 133 -26.69 -23.83 -11.38
N GLY A 134 -26.11 -24.86 -10.77
CA GLY A 134 -25.29 -25.89 -11.44
C GLY A 134 -23.79 -25.62 -11.57
N GLN A 135 -23.24 -24.57 -10.94
CA GLN A 135 -21.78 -24.34 -10.88
C GLN A 135 -21.27 -24.21 -9.43
N SER A 136 -19.95 -24.40 -9.30
CA SER A 136 -19.19 -24.52 -8.04
C SER A 136 -19.52 -23.41 -7.02
N MET A 137 -19.57 -23.80 -5.74
CA MET A 137 -19.79 -22.90 -4.59
C MET A 137 -18.84 -21.69 -4.64
N SER A 138 -19.37 -20.49 -4.90
CA SER A 138 -18.57 -19.26 -4.88
C SER A 138 -18.84 -18.46 -3.60
N LYS A 139 -17.76 -17.98 -2.96
CA LYS A 139 -17.84 -17.12 -1.78
C LYS A 139 -17.86 -15.66 -2.23
N LYS A 140 -19.01 -15.01 -2.07
CA LYS A 140 -19.16 -13.58 -2.28
C LYS A 140 -18.70 -12.81 -1.05
N VAL A 141 -17.98 -11.72 -1.25
CA VAL A 141 -17.52 -10.83 -0.18
C VAL A 141 -18.38 -9.57 -0.20
N MET A 142 -18.92 -9.17 0.96
CA MET A 142 -19.75 -7.98 1.08
C MET A 142 -19.40 -7.18 2.33
N ALA A 143 -19.45 -5.84 2.25
CA ALA A 143 -19.27 -4.99 3.41
C ALA A 143 -20.51 -5.00 4.31
N THR A 144 -20.30 -5.00 5.62
CA THR A 144 -21.38 -4.82 6.61
C THR A 144 -21.86 -3.37 6.63
N GLN A 145 -22.95 -3.11 7.35
CA GLN A 145 -23.38 -1.73 7.62
C GLN A 145 -22.32 -0.96 8.41
N PHE A 146 -21.66 -1.62 9.37
CA PHE A 146 -20.56 -1.04 10.14
C PHE A 146 -19.38 -0.68 9.24
N GLY A 147 -18.94 -1.60 8.36
CA GLY A 147 -17.82 -1.32 7.47
C GLY A 147 -18.10 -0.21 6.46
N ARG A 148 -19.33 -0.15 5.95
CA ARG A 148 -19.79 0.99 5.15
C ARG A 148 -19.81 2.30 5.93
N ALA A 149 -20.30 2.28 7.17
CA ALA A 149 -20.32 3.47 8.01
C ALA A 149 -18.90 3.99 8.30
N SER A 150 -17.96 3.11 8.63
CA SER A 150 -16.54 3.46 8.80
C SER A 150 -15.92 4.03 7.53
N LEU A 151 -16.28 3.47 6.38
CA LEU A 151 -15.86 3.99 5.07
C LEU A 151 -16.33 5.43 4.85
N TYR A 152 -17.63 5.67 4.96
CA TYR A 152 -18.24 6.97 4.67
C TYR A 152 -17.92 8.05 5.72
N SER A 153 -17.60 7.65 6.94
CA SER A 153 -17.16 8.57 8.00
C SER A 153 -15.66 8.89 7.96
N SER A 154 -14.92 8.31 7.01
CA SER A 154 -13.44 8.44 6.92
C SER A 154 -12.71 8.02 8.20
N LEU A 155 -13.31 7.09 8.97
CA LEU A 155 -12.68 6.53 10.16
C LEU A 155 -11.57 5.54 9.76
N PRO A 156 -10.48 5.47 10.54
CA PRO A 156 -9.53 4.38 10.37
C PRO A 156 -10.23 3.04 10.60
N THR A 157 -9.85 2.06 9.79
CA THR A 157 -10.20 0.64 10.01
C THR A 157 -9.41 0.11 11.18
#